data_AF-A0A1B0CLS0-F1
#
_entry.id   AF-A0A1B0CLS0-F1
#
_cell.length_a   1.000
_cell.length_b   1.000
_cell.length_c   1.000
_cell.angle_alpha   90.00
_cell.angle_beta   90.00
_cell.angle_gamma   90.00
#
_symmetry.space_group_name_H-M   'P 1'
#
loop_
_entity.id
_entity.type
_entity.pdbx_description
1 polymer ?
#
loop_
_entity_poly.entity_id
_entity_poly.type
_entity_poly.pdbx_seq_one_letter_code
_entity_poly.pdbx_strand_id
1 'polypeptide(L)'
;SACKKCGYTGHLTYQCRNFLKLDPEKEILLDVSSTSSDSDDKYVTPLKKLRKEELEEVEKKREETKKKKDSKKKEESKIRMTLIRNPRRMNQAIPLNPIPAPV
;
A
#
# COMPACT_ATOMS: atom_id res chain seq x y z
N SER A 1 29.29 24.03 -17.55
CA SER A 1 30.16 22.84 -17.76
C SER A 1 29.56 21.96 -18.85
N ALA A 2 30.33 21.63 -19.88
CA ALA A 2 29.92 20.77 -21.00
C ALA A 2 30.67 19.43 -20.95
N CYS A 3 29.97 18.33 -21.22
CA CYS A 3 30.54 17.00 -21.22
C CYS A 3 31.45 16.81 -22.44
N LYS A 4 32.72 16.44 -22.23
CA LYS A 4 33.70 16.25 -23.31
C LYS A 4 33.42 15.03 -24.21
N LYS A 5 32.65 14.05 -23.75
CA LYS A 5 32.32 12.84 -24.53
C LYS A 5 31.20 13.13 -25.54
N CYS A 6 30.07 13.63 -25.07
CA CYS A 6 28.88 13.84 -25.90
C CYS A 6 28.66 15.29 -26.35
N GLY A 7 29.35 16.27 -25.75
CA GLY A 7 29.20 17.70 -26.09
C GLY A 7 28.05 18.42 -25.38
N TYR A 8 27.13 17.67 -24.72
CA TYR A 8 26.00 18.26 -24.03
C TYR A 8 26.37 18.89 -22.68
N THR A 9 25.74 20.02 -22.35
CA THR A 9 25.88 20.69 -21.06
C THR A 9 25.11 19.96 -19.95
N GLY A 10 25.55 20.14 -18.69
CA GLY A 10 24.77 19.68 -17.52
C GLY A 10 25.18 18.34 -16.92
N HIS A 11 26.27 17.72 -17.39
CA HIS A 11 26.83 16.52 -16.73
C HIS A 11 28.35 16.41 -16.90
N LEU A 12 28.96 15.61 -16.01
CA LEU A 12 30.39 15.27 -16.06
C LEU A 12 30.62 14.03 -16.94
N THR A 13 31.84 13.85 -17.44
CA THR A 13 32.18 12.78 -18.40
C THR A 13 31.95 11.36 -17.85
N TYR A 14 32.07 11.16 -16.54
CA TYR A 14 31.79 9.88 -15.88
C TYR A 14 30.29 9.57 -15.75
N GLN A 15 29.44 10.59 -15.87
CA GLN A 15 27.97 10.47 -15.88
C GLN A 15 27.44 10.32 -17.32
N CYS A 16 28.31 10.43 -18.32
CA CYS A 16 27.91 10.38 -19.72
C CYS A 16 27.53 8.95 -20.11
N ARG A 17 26.26 8.72 -20.44
CA ARG A 17 25.78 7.48 -21.05
C ARG A 17 26.24 7.42 -22.52
N ASN A 18 26.29 6.22 -23.09
CA ASN A 18 26.84 5.99 -24.43
C ASN A 18 25.91 6.57 -25.51
N PHE A 19 26.12 7.83 -25.90
CA PHE A 19 25.40 8.46 -27.00
C PHE A 19 26.13 8.10 -28.31
N LEU A 20 25.51 7.24 -29.13
CA LEU A 20 25.93 7.08 -30.52
C LEU A 20 25.60 8.38 -31.25
N LYS A 21 26.63 9.14 -31.61
CA LYS A 21 26.49 10.32 -32.47
C LYS A 21 26.16 9.83 -33.87
N LEU A 22 24.88 9.65 -34.17
CA LEU A 22 24.41 9.48 -35.54
C LEU A 22 24.30 10.89 -36.12
N ASP A 23 25.38 11.33 -36.78
CA ASP A 23 25.53 12.52 -37.62
C ASP A 23 24.91 13.87 -37.16
N PRO A 24 25.71 14.95 -37.08
CA PRO A 24 25.23 16.27 -36.62
C PRO A 24 24.20 16.94 -37.54
N GLU A 25 23.98 16.44 -38.76
CA GLU A 25 22.96 16.95 -39.69
C GLU A 25 21.58 16.29 -39.52
N LYS A 26 21.50 15.18 -38.76
CA LYS A 26 20.24 14.48 -38.50
C LYS A 26 19.81 14.81 -37.08
N GLU A 27 18.86 15.72 -36.96
CA GLU A 27 18.15 15.97 -35.71
C GLU A 27 17.64 14.64 -35.13
N ILE A 28 18.08 14.30 -33.93
CA ILE A 28 17.73 13.06 -33.25
C ILE A 28 16.29 13.19 -32.76
N LEU A 29 15.32 13.01 -33.65
CA LEU A 29 13.95 12.70 -33.24
C LEU A 29 13.94 11.24 -32.77
N LEU A 30 14.41 11.01 -31.55
CA LEU A 30 14.27 9.74 -30.88
C LEU A 30 12.77 9.53 -30.64
N ASP A 31 12.13 8.74 -31.49
CA ASP A 31 10.73 8.38 -31.34
C ASP A 31 10.55 7.55 -30.06
N VAL A 32 10.21 8.24 -28.97
CA VAL A 32 10.00 7.66 -27.64
C VAL A 32 8.73 6.80 -27.56
N SER A 33 7.94 6.68 -28.62
CA SER A 33 6.83 5.72 -28.68
C SER A 33 7.33 4.27 -28.70
N SER A 34 8.55 4.01 -29.19
CA SER A 34 9.14 2.66 -29.22
C SER A 34 9.83 2.25 -27.92
N THR A 35 9.90 3.16 -26.93
CA THR A 35 10.36 2.85 -25.55
C THR A 35 9.19 2.71 -24.58
N SER A 36 7.94 2.68 -25.07
CA SER A 36 6.86 2.16 -24.25
C SER A 36 7.11 0.67 -24.07
N SER A 37 7.31 0.22 -22.83
CA SER A 37 7.26 -1.19 -22.42
C SER A 37 5.89 -1.77 -22.80
N ASP A 38 5.69 -2.09 -24.07
CA ASP A 38 4.57 -2.88 -24.55
C ASP A 38 4.95 -4.35 -24.43
N SER A 39 4.20 -5.11 -23.63
CA SER A 39 4.34 -6.56 -23.37
C SER A 39 5.33 -7.02 -22.28
N ASP A 40 5.50 -6.25 -21.20
CA ASP A 40 6.16 -6.69 -19.96
C ASP A 40 5.35 -7.74 -19.15
N ASP A 41 4.18 -8.16 -19.66
CA ASP A 41 3.29 -9.14 -19.03
C ASP A 41 3.68 -10.60 -19.29
N LYS A 42 4.40 -10.89 -20.38
CA LYS A 42 4.82 -12.28 -20.71
C LYS A 42 6.13 -12.66 -20.02
N TYR A 43 6.97 -11.70 -19.64
CA TYR A 43 8.25 -11.96 -18.97
C TYR A 43 8.20 -11.53 -17.50
N VAL A 44 7.84 -12.48 -16.65
CA VAL A 44 7.83 -12.27 -15.20
C VAL A 44 9.23 -12.48 -14.66
N THR A 45 9.95 -11.39 -14.44
CA THR A 45 11.22 -11.42 -13.73
C THR A 45 11.01 -11.89 -12.28
N PRO A 46 11.98 -12.57 -11.65
CA PRO A 46 11.87 -12.95 -10.24
C PRO A 46 11.49 -11.77 -9.32
N LEU A 47 11.99 -10.58 -9.61
CA LEU A 47 11.66 -9.35 -8.87
C LEU A 47 10.19 -8.92 -9.01
N LYS A 48 9.59 -9.10 -10.19
CA LYS A 48 8.15 -8.84 -10.38
C LYS A 48 7.27 -9.83 -9.62
N LYS A 49 7.71 -11.08 -9.44
CA LYS A 49 6.96 -12.08 -8.63
C LYS A 49 6.89 -11.64 -7.17
N LEU A 50 8.03 -11.33 -6.58
CA LEU A 50 8.13 -10.82 -5.20
C LEU A 50 7.23 -9.60 -4.98
N ARG A 51 7.26 -8.64 -5.93
CA ARG A 51 6.41 -7.45 -5.84
C ARG A 51 4.91 -7.79 -5.90
N LYS A 52 4.50 -8.76 -6.72
CA LYS A 52 3.10 -9.20 -6.81
C LYS A 52 2.66 -9.88 -5.51
N GLU A 53 3.50 -10.76 -4.95
CA GLU A 53 3.24 -11.43 -3.67
C GLU A 53 3.09 -10.43 -2.52
N GLU A 54 3.98 -9.43 -2.43
CA GLU A 54 3.88 -8.34 -1.45
C GLU A 54 2.56 -7.57 -1.57
N LEU A 55 2.14 -7.25 -2.79
CA LEU A 55 0.88 -6.54 -3.03
C LEU A 55 -0.32 -7.37 -2.62
N GLU A 56 -0.35 -8.66 -2.97
CA GLU A 56 -1.43 -9.58 -2.58
C GLU A 56 -1.52 -9.74 -1.05
N GLU A 57 -0.39 -9.82 -0.35
CA GLU A 57 -0.38 -9.86 1.11
C GLU A 57 -0.95 -8.59 1.74
N VAL A 58 -0.58 -7.43 1.21
CA VAL A 58 -1.08 -6.13 1.71
C VAL A 58 -2.58 -6.02 1.48
N GLU A 59 -3.09 -6.49 0.34
CA GLU A 59 -4.51 -6.51 0.03
C GLU A 59 -5.29 -7.44 0.97
N LYS A 60 -4.81 -8.67 1.21
CA LYS A 60 -5.42 -9.62 2.16
C LYS A 60 -5.49 -9.03 3.57
N LYS A 61 -4.39 -8.43 4.06
CA LYS A 61 -4.34 -7.76 5.38
C LYS A 61 -5.34 -6.58 5.44
N ARG A 62 -5.48 -5.81 4.37
CA ARG A 62 -6.48 -4.72 4.27
C ARG A 62 -7.91 -5.25 4.29
N GLU A 63 -8.20 -6.36 3.63
CA GLU A 63 -9.53 -6.94 3.60
C GLU A 63 -9.92 -7.53 4.97
N GLU A 64 -9.02 -8.25 5.63
CA GLU A 64 -9.23 -8.79 6.97
C GLU A 64 -9.51 -7.69 8.01
N THR A 65 -8.74 -6.60 7.96
CA THR A 65 -8.93 -5.46 8.87
C THR A 65 -10.25 -4.74 8.62
N LYS A 66 -10.71 -4.63 7.37
CA LYS A 66 -12.05 -4.12 7.03
C LYS A 66 -13.14 -5.03 7.60
N LYS A 67 -13.07 -6.34 7.35
CA LYS A 67 -14.03 -7.34 7.85
C LYS A 67 -14.15 -7.32 9.38
N LYS A 68 -13.02 -7.23 10.10
CA LYS A 68 -12.99 -7.12 11.58
C LYS A 68 -13.62 -5.83 12.09
N LYS A 69 -13.44 -4.71 11.39
CA LYS A 69 -14.08 -3.43 11.76
C LYS A 69 -15.58 -3.47 11.55
N ASP A 70 -16.04 -4.07 10.46
CA ASP A 70 -17.47 -4.18 10.15
C ASP A 70 -18.21 -5.13 11.09
N SER A 71 -17.59 -6.26 11.45
CA SER A 71 -18.17 -7.18 12.45
C SER A 71 -18.32 -6.50 13.82
N LYS A 72 -17.28 -5.77 14.27
CA LYS A 72 -17.31 -5.04 15.54
C LYS A 72 -18.40 -3.96 15.56
N LYS A 73 -18.55 -3.18 14.48
CA LYS A 73 -19.63 -2.18 14.35
C LYS A 73 -21.02 -2.82 14.39
N LYS A 74 -21.20 -3.98 13.75
CA LYS A 74 -22.48 -4.70 13.73
C LYS A 74 -22.84 -5.23 15.11
N GLU A 75 -21.87 -5.74 15.86
CA GLU A 75 -22.04 -6.19 17.24
C GLU A 75 -22.39 -5.04 18.18
N GLU A 76 -21.66 -3.92 18.09
CA GLU A 76 -21.92 -2.71 18.87
C GLU A 76 -23.32 -2.14 18.60
N SER A 77 -23.75 -2.13 17.34
CA SER A 77 -25.11 -1.75 16.95
C SER A 77 -26.18 -2.68 17.55
N LYS A 78 -25.95 -4.00 17.54
CA LYS A 78 -26.85 -4.96 18.20
C LYS A 78 -26.95 -4.71 19.70
N ILE A 79 -25.81 -4.54 20.38
CA ILE A 79 -25.76 -4.25 21.82
C ILE A 79 -26.55 -2.96 22.10
N ARG A 80 -26.32 -1.90 21.33
CA ARG A 80 -27.06 -0.63 21.46
C ARG A 80 -28.56 -0.82 21.29
N MET A 81 -28.99 -1.57 20.28
CA MET A 81 -30.41 -1.88 20.07
C MET A 81 -31.02 -2.70 21.21
N THR A 82 -30.27 -3.65 21.78
CA THR A 82 -30.74 -4.42 22.95
C THR A 82 -30.88 -3.57 24.21
N LEU A 83 -29.96 -2.61 24.42
CA LEU A 83 -30.02 -1.67 25.55
C LEU A 83 -31.23 -0.73 25.44
N ILE A 84 -31.55 -0.27 24.22
CA ILE A 84 -32.74 0.55 23.96
C ILE A 84 -34.03 -0.26 24.18
N ARG A 85 -34.09 -1.50 23.67
CA ARG A 85 -35.29 -2.33 23.74
C ARG A 85 -35.63 -2.79 25.17
N ASN A 86 -34.64 -2.94 26.05
CA ASN A 86 -34.90 -3.44 27.40
C ASN A 86 -33.98 -2.78 28.45
N PRO A 87 -34.29 -1.54 28.89
CA PRO A 87 -33.43 -0.79 29.80
C PRO A 87 -33.37 -1.36 31.23
N ARG A 88 -34.28 -2.28 31.62
CA ARG A 88 -34.40 -2.81 32.99
C ARG A 88 -33.36 -3.87 33.38
N ARG A 89 -32.50 -4.31 32.45
CA ARG A 89 -31.52 -5.40 32.71
C ARG A 89 -30.15 -4.94 33.24
N MET A 90 -29.94 -3.64 33.47
CA MET A 90 -28.71 -3.13 34.07
C MET A 90 -28.71 -3.10 35.61
N ASN A 91 -29.86 -3.31 36.27
CA ASN A 91 -30.00 -3.21 37.73
C ASN A 91 -30.30 -4.56 38.42
N GLN A 92 -29.78 -5.68 37.91
CA GLN A 92 -29.71 -6.89 38.75
C GLN A 92 -28.42 -6.82 39.56
N ALA A 93 -28.61 -6.35 40.79
CA ALA A 93 -27.62 -6.13 41.82
C ALA A 93 -26.60 -7.26 41.93
N ILE A 94 -25.33 -6.88 42.04
CA ILE A 94 -24.34 -7.71 42.74
C ILE A 94 -24.82 -7.73 44.20
N PRO A 95 -25.21 -8.86 44.79
CA PRO A 95 -25.45 -8.91 46.23
C PRO A 95 -24.10 -8.62 46.89
N LEU A 96 -24.01 -7.49 47.59
CA LEU A 96 -22.91 -7.26 48.52
C LEU A 96 -23.08 -8.29 49.63
N ASN A 97 -22.29 -9.36 49.58
CA ASN A 97 -22.19 -10.25 50.72
C ASN A 97 -21.64 -9.41 51.89
N PRO A 98 -22.32 -9.35 53.05
CA PRO A 98 -21.82 -8.59 54.18
C PRO A 98 -20.47 -9.16 54.63
N ILE A 99 -19.50 -8.27 54.80
CA ILE A 99 -18.19 -8.59 55.37
C ILE A 99 -18.45 -9.07 56.81
N PRO A 100 -17.97 -10.26 57.22
CA PRO A 100 -18.17 -10.73 58.59
C PRO A 100 -17.46 -9.80 59.57
N ALA A 101 -18.17 -9.40 60.63
CA ALA A 101 -17.62 -8.56 61.68
C ALA A 101 -16.47 -9.30 62.40
N PRO A 102 -15.37 -8.62 62.73
CA PRO A 102 -14.28 -9.23 63.48
C PRO A 102 -14.74 -9.52 64.92
N VAL A 103 -14.41 -10.73 65.40
CA VAL A 103 -14.52 -11.18 66.80
C VAL A 103 -13.31 -10.75 67.61
#